data_AF-A0A2H1K4P3-F1
#
_entry.id   AF-A0A2H1K4P3-F1
#
_cell.length_a   1.000
_cell.length_b   1.000
_cell.length_c   1.000
_cell.angle_alpha   90.00
_cell.angle_beta   90.00
_cell.angle_gamma   90.00
#
_symmetry.space_group_name_H-M   'P 1'
#
loop_
_entity.id
_entity.type
_entity.pdbx_description
1 polymer ?
#
loop_
_entity_poly.entity_id
_entity_poly.type
_entity_poly.pdbx_seq_one_letter_code
_entity_poly.pdbx_strand_id
1 'polypeptide(L)'
;MVPALLSVGADRRASGADVVAAFHRGLVVGRLLGAAVGVRSHYEAGWHTTSTLGTVAAAAAVGSVMGLDEPRMRAALGIAGSLAQGSRQNFGTMTKPLHAGAAAHNAVLAASLAEEGFTADDQLLEGPLGFIALHRGESSAPPVTDADVATAFLNVKLYPCCYYTHAAADAVAELREDLVADGIDPTSIASLHVTVQPGGLAPLIHPRPVDGTQAKFSMEYVAAAMLADGAVTLASFEPDSVARPALQDLLATVTKAEAEVPPVGPAEWTAGYAVVVATLADGRTFSRRVDRPRGHATRPVDDATLRTKFDDCLTAAGLPGGSTPGDASSAPSALFDALVTIADQRSVSEVAQRITTVLAGRADQEAAQ
;
A
#
# COMPACT_ATOMS: atom_id res chain seq x y z
N MET A 1 9.08 -5.24 4.87
CA MET A 1 9.82 -4.66 6.02
C MET A 1 9.18 -5.03 7.35
N VAL A 2 7.99 -4.53 7.71
CA VAL A 2 7.40 -4.72 9.06
C VAL A 2 7.39 -6.18 9.55
N PRO A 3 6.89 -7.19 8.79
CA PRO A 3 6.92 -8.58 9.26
C PRO A 3 8.34 -9.10 9.55
N ALA A 4 9.29 -8.81 8.65
CA ALA A 4 10.69 -9.22 8.81
C ALA A 4 11.35 -8.55 10.02
N LEU A 5 11.09 -7.26 10.24
CA LEU A 5 11.64 -6.51 11.37
C LEU A 5 11.06 -6.95 12.71
N LEU A 6 9.76 -7.22 12.79
CA LEU A 6 9.16 -7.73 14.01
C LEU A 6 9.66 -9.14 14.35
N SER A 7 9.82 -10.00 13.33
CA SER A 7 10.39 -11.34 13.52
C SER A 7 11.84 -11.28 14.00
N VAL A 8 12.73 -10.69 13.21
CA VAL A 8 14.17 -10.63 13.52
C VAL A 8 14.42 -9.77 14.76
N GLY A 9 13.69 -8.66 14.92
CA GLY A 9 13.78 -7.82 16.10
C GLY A 9 13.39 -8.55 17.38
N ALA A 10 12.35 -9.40 17.35
CA ALA A 10 11.98 -10.21 18.49
C ALA A 10 13.07 -11.24 18.84
N ASP A 11 13.64 -11.91 17.83
CA ASP A 11 14.74 -12.89 18.01
C ASP A 11 16.01 -12.23 18.58
N ARG A 12 16.31 -11.01 18.11
CA ARG A 12 17.46 -10.21 18.56
C ARG A 12 17.17 -9.41 19.83
N ARG A 13 15.94 -9.47 20.36
CA ARG A 13 15.45 -8.65 21.48
C ARG A 13 15.69 -7.16 21.27
N ALA A 14 15.61 -6.70 20.02
CA ALA A 14 15.83 -5.32 19.64
C ALA A 14 14.81 -4.39 20.31
N SER A 15 15.24 -3.17 20.66
CA SER A 15 14.32 -2.17 21.17
C SER A 15 13.38 -1.69 20.07
N GLY A 16 12.26 -1.11 20.49
CA GLY A 16 11.33 -0.42 19.60
C GLY A 16 12.00 0.68 18.77
N ALA A 17 12.82 1.50 19.44
CA ALA A 17 13.60 2.55 18.80
C ALA A 17 14.55 2.01 17.72
N ASP A 18 15.24 0.89 17.97
CA ASP A 18 16.13 0.26 17.00
C ASP A 18 15.37 -0.23 15.76
N VAL A 19 14.19 -0.84 15.96
CA VAL A 19 13.33 -1.31 14.87
C VAL A 19 12.78 -0.15 14.05
N VAL A 20 12.36 0.95 14.68
CA VAL A 20 11.90 2.16 13.98
C VAL A 20 13.05 2.78 13.18
N ALA A 21 14.25 2.88 13.78
CA ALA A 21 15.42 3.41 13.09
C ALA A 21 15.84 2.54 11.89
N ALA A 22 15.78 1.21 12.05
CA ALA A 22 16.06 0.27 10.97
C ALA A 22 15.00 0.34 9.86
N PHE A 23 13.72 0.47 10.21
CA PHE A 23 12.65 0.68 9.25
C PHE A 23 12.87 1.97 8.44
N HIS A 24 13.27 3.05 9.10
CA HIS A 24 13.61 4.31 8.45
C HIS A 24 14.81 4.16 7.49
N ARG A 25 15.89 3.47 7.92
CA ARG A 25 17.04 3.16 7.04
C ARG A 25 16.62 2.37 5.80
N GLY A 26 15.73 1.39 5.96
CA GLY A 26 15.14 0.66 4.82
C GLY A 26 14.36 1.56 3.87
N LEU A 27 13.55 2.49 4.40
CA LEU A 27 12.83 3.47 3.57
C LEU A 27 13.79 4.36 2.77
N VAL A 28 14.85 4.84 3.41
CA VAL A 28 15.90 5.64 2.77
C VAL A 28 16.55 4.86 1.64
N VAL A 29 16.99 3.61 1.88
CA VAL A 29 17.57 2.75 0.83
C VAL A 29 16.59 2.51 -0.32
N GLY A 30 15.33 2.22 -0.03
CA GLY A 30 14.30 2.04 -1.05
C GLY A 30 14.09 3.29 -1.91
N ARG A 31 14.20 4.49 -1.33
CA ARG A 31 14.11 5.77 -2.06
C ARG A 31 15.33 5.98 -2.96
N LEU A 32 16.53 5.77 -2.44
CA LEU A 32 17.77 5.87 -3.20
C LEU A 32 17.73 4.93 -4.42
N LEU A 33 17.32 3.68 -4.21
CA LEU A 33 17.16 2.70 -5.28
C LEU A 33 16.07 3.11 -6.28
N GLY A 34 14.96 3.65 -5.80
CA GLY A 34 13.89 4.15 -6.68
C GLY A 34 14.36 5.29 -7.59
N ALA A 35 15.13 6.23 -7.04
CA ALA A 35 15.74 7.31 -7.82
C ALA A 35 16.73 6.76 -8.85
N ALA A 36 17.61 5.84 -8.44
CA ALA A 36 18.61 5.24 -9.32
C ALA A 36 17.99 4.41 -10.47
N VAL A 37 17.00 3.56 -10.16
CA VAL A 37 16.34 2.69 -11.13
C VAL A 37 15.44 3.48 -12.09
N GLY A 38 14.87 4.59 -11.64
CA GLY A 38 13.81 5.28 -12.36
C GLY A 38 12.48 4.54 -12.22
N VAL A 39 11.77 4.80 -11.11
CA VAL A 39 10.54 4.08 -10.75
C VAL A 39 9.52 4.03 -11.89
N ARG A 40 9.35 5.13 -12.65
CA ARG A 40 8.34 5.20 -13.72
C ARG A 40 8.62 4.20 -14.84
N SER A 41 9.79 4.27 -15.46
CA SER A 41 10.17 3.38 -16.57
C SER A 41 10.24 1.92 -16.11
N HIS A 42 10.80 1.68 -14.92
CA HIS A 42 10.84 0.35 -14.31
C HIS A 42 9.43 -0.24 -14.12
N TYR A 43 8.50 0.57 -13.60
CA TYR A 43 7.12 0.16 -13.41
C TYR A 43 6.45 -0.10 -14.76
N GLU A 44 6.56 0.83 -15.72
CA GLU A 44 6.02 0.71 -17.09
C GLU A 44 6.52 -0.53 -17.83
N ALA A 45 7.77 -0.95 -17.61
CA ALA A 45 8.34 -2.20 -18.13
C ALA A 45 7.70 -3.48 -17.56
N GLY A 46 6.81 -3.36 -16.57
CA GLY A 46 6.04 -4.47 -16.01
C GLY A 46 6.51 -4.95 -14.65
N TRP A 47 7.54 -4.34 -14.06
CA TRP A 47 8.05 -4.74 -12.75
C TRP A 47 7.19 -4.23 -11.60
N HIS A 48 7.09 -5.04 -10.55
CA HIS A 48 6.41 -4.67 -9.31
C HIS A 48 7.42 -4.19 -8.26
N THR A 49 7.51 -2.86 -8.11
CA THR A 49 8.46 -2.16 -7.21
C THR A 49 8.42 -2.62 -5.75
N THR A 50 7.24 -3.00 -5.24
CA THR A 50 7.09 -3.57 -3.88
C THR A 50 7.99 -4.78 -3.67
N SER A 51 8.22 -5.57 -4.72
CA SER A 51 8.98 -6.80 -4.67
C SER A 51 10.43 -6.59 -5.04
N THR A 52 10.69 -5.83 -6.11
CA THR A 52 12.05 -5.58 -6.58
C THR A 52 12.81 -4.69 -5.60
N LEU A 53 12.45 -3.41 -5.51
CA LEU A 53 13.09 -2.46 -4.60
C LEU A 53 12.84 -2.82 -3.13
N GLY A 54 11.66 -3.35 -2.82
CA GLY A 54 11.28 -3.70 -1.45
C GLY A 54 12.11 -4.85 -0.84
N THR A 55 12.63 -5.77 -1.64
CA THR A 55 13.53 -6.84 -1.16
C THR A 55 14.84 -6.26 -0.65
N VAL A 56 15.48 -5.39 -1.45
CA VAL A 56 16.76 -4.76 -1.10
C VAL A 56 16.59 -3.77 0.06
N ALA A 57 15.55 -2.96 0.03
CA ALA A 57 15.20 -2.05 1.13
C ALA A 57 14.94 -2.80 2.45
N ALA A 58 14.25 -3.95 2.39
CA ALA A 58 14.02 -4.78 3.57
C ALA A 58 15.31 -5.45 4.06
N ALA A 59 16.21 -5.87 3.18
CA ALA A 59 17.52 -6.40 3.57
C ALA A 59 18.36 -5.35 4.33
N ALA A 60 18.35 -4.10 3.88
CA ALA A 60 18.98 -2.99 4.60
C ALA A 60 18.42 -2.81 6.02
N ALA A 61 17.09 -2.84 6.15
CA ALA A 61 16.43 -2.71 7.44
C ALA A 61 16.76 -3.90 8.36
N VAL A 62 16.64 -5.13 7.86
CA VAL A 62 16.90 -6.36 8.63
C VAL A 62 18.37 -6.45 9.04
N GLY A 63 19.30 -6.24 8.11
CA GLY A 63 20.73 -6.23 8.40
C GLY A 63 21.11 -5.17 9.43
N SER A 64 20.40 -4.03 9.44
CA SER A 64 20.61 -2.99 10.46
C SER A 64 20.17 -3.45 11.85
N VAL A 65 19.06 -4.19 11.99
CA VAL A 65 18.63 -4.74 13.29
C VAL A 65 19.57 -5.85 13.74
N MET A 66 20.12 -6.63 12.81
CA MET A 66 21.10 -7.69 13.11
C MET A 66 22.48 -7.13 13.50
N GLY A 67 22.74 -5.85 13.26
CA GLY A 67 24.04 -5.24 13.56
C GLY A 67 25.14 -5.61 12.56
N LEU A 68 24.79 -5.84 11.29
CA LEU A 68 25.78 -6.12 10.24
C LEU A 68 26.71 -4.91 10.06
N ASP A 69 28.01 -5.18 9.98
CA ASP A 69 29.02 -4.20 9.58
C ASP A 69 28.95 -3.89 8.08
N GLU A 70 29.75 -2.93 7.61
CA GLU A 70 29.71 -2.50 6.21
C GLU A 70 29.95 -3.65 5.21
N PRO A 71 30.98 -4.52 5.35
CA PRO A 71 31.18 -5.63 4.42
C PRO A 71 30.00 -6.61 4.38
N ARG A 72 29.43 -6.98 5.53
CA ARG A 72 28.28 -7.89 5.58
C ARG A 72 27.01 -7.23 5.08
N MET A 73 26.80 -5.94 5.35
CA MET A 73 25.69 -5.19 4.79
C MET A 73 25.78 -5.14 3.26
N ARG A 74 26.97 -4.88 2.71
CA ARG A 74 27.21 -4.89 1.25
C ARG A 74 26.86 -6.26 0.64
N ALA A 75 27.33 -7.35 1.26
CA ALA A 75 26.98 -8.71 0.83
C ALA A 75 25.47 -8.98 0.94
N ALA A 76 24.81 -8.57 2.02
CA ALA A 76 23.37 -8.75 2.21
C ALA A 76 22.55 -8.03 1.13
N LEU A 77 22.91 -6.78 0.81
CA LEU A 77 22.28 -6.01 -0.27
C LEU A 77 22.51 -6.66 -1.64
N GLY A 78 23.71 -7.21 -1.85
CA GLY A 78 24.03 -8.02 -3.02
C GLY A 78 23.09 -9.23 -3.12
N ILE A 79 23.12 -10.13 -2.15
CA ILE A 79 22.26 -11.34 -2.16
C ILE A 79 20.78 -10.97 -2.37
N ALA A 80 20.30 -9.93 -1.69
CA ALA A 80 18.93 -9.43 -1.85
C ALA A 80 18.63 -8.92 -3.27
N GLY A 81 19.58 -8.24 -3.92
CA GLY A 81 19.46 -7.77 -5.31
C GLY A 81 19.28 -8.93 -6.30
N SER A 82 19.95 -10.07 -6.08
CA SER A 82 19.77 -11.27 -6.90
C SER A 82 18.43 -12.00 -6.65
N LEU A 83 17.83 -11.82 -5.47
CA LEU A 83 16.55 -12.42 -5.09
C LEU A 83 15.33 -11.53 -5.41
N ALA A 84 15.57 -10.29 -5.80
CA ALA A 84 14.55 -9.29 -6.07
C ALA A 84 13.87 -9.54 -7.43
N GLN A 85 12.56 -9.81 -7.41
CA GLN A 85 11.77 -10.13 -8.61
C GLN A 85 10.29 -9.82 -8.40
N GLY A 86 9.53 -9.60 -9.47
CA GLY A 86 8.06 -9.53 -9.40
C GLY A 86 7.40 -8.87 -10.61
N SER A 87 6.35 -9.48 -11.15
CA SER A 87 5.65 -9.00 -12.35
C SER A 87 4.28 -8.39 -12.01
N ARG A 88 3.98 -7.24 -12.62
CA ARG A 88 2.66 -6.58 -12.56
C ARG A 88 1.57 -7.37 -13.28
N GLN A 89 1.93 -8.30 -14.16
CA GLN A 89 0.96 -9.18 -14.82
C GLN A 89 0.14 -10.00 -13.81
N ASN A 90 0.67 -10.20 -12.59
CA ASN A 90 -0.02 -10.88 -11.49
C ASN A 90 -1.01 -9.97 -10.71
N PHE A 91 -1.23 -8.73 -11.11
CA PHE A 91 -2.21 -7.87 -10.43
C PHE A 91 -3.62 -8.39 -10.69
N GLY A 92 -4.40 -8.55 -9.62
CA GLY A 92 -5.69 -9.24 -9.69
C GLY A 92 -5.61 -10.74 -9.36
N THR A 93 -4.47 -11.26 -8.93
CA THR A 93 -4.32 -12.66 -8.47
C THR A 93 -3.72 -12.74 -7.04
N MET A 94 -3.77 -13.92 -6.45
CA MET A 94 -3.12 -14.20 -5.15
C MET A 94 -1.58 -14.08 -5.21
N THR A 95 -0.97 -14.06 -6.39
CA THR A 95 0.48 -13.86 -6.54
C THR A 95 0.90 -12.43 -6.20
N LYS A 96 0.02 -11.43 -6.35
CA LYS A 96 0.34 -10.04 -6.00
C LYS A 96 0.75 -9.87 -4.52
N PRO A 97 0.01 -10.39 -3.52
CA PRO A 97 0.45 -10.32 -2.13
C PRO A 97 1.65 -11.22 -1.82
N LEU A 98 1.81 -12.36 -2.52
CA LEU A 98 3.00 -13.21 -2.38
C LEU A 98 4.30 -12.42 -2.61
N HIS A 99 4.32 -11.48 -3.55
CA HIS A 99 5.48 -10.60 -3.78
C HIS A 99 5.98 -9.88 -2.50
N ALA A 100 5.06 -9.34 -1.69
CA ALA A 100 5.44 -8.64 -0.46
C ALA A 100 5.94 -9.61 0.62
N GLY A 101 5.36 -10.81 0.69
CA GLY A 101 5.81 -11.89 1.58
C GLY A 101 7.20 -12.41 1.18
N ALA A 102 7.41 -12.67 -0.11
CA ALA A 102 8.69 -13.09 -0.68
C ALA A 102 9.78 -12.03 -0.45
N ALA A 103 9.48 -10.74 -0.65
CA ALA A 103 10.43 -9.68 -0.36
C ALA A 103 10.85 -9.64 1.12
N ALA A 104 9.91 -9.84 2.04
CA ALA A 104 10.22 -9.94 3.47
C ALA A 104 11.07 -11.19 3.79
N HIS A 105 10.72 -12.34 3.23
CA HIS A 105 11.47 -13.59 3.40
C HIS A 105 12.90 -13.49 2.84
N ASN A 106 13.04 -13.04 1.59
CA ASN A 106 14.32 -12.91 0.91
C ASN A 106 15.25 -11.93 1.63
N ALA A 107 14.71 -10.87 2.25
CA ALA A 107 15.49 -9.95 3.06
C ALA A 107 16.10 -10.61 4.31
N VAL A 108 15.32 -11.42 5.02
CA VAL A 108 15.82 -12.18 6.19
C VAL A 108 16.85 -13.20 5.75
N LEU A 109 16.58 -13.93 4.67
CA LEU A 109 17.52 -14.90 4.09
C LEU A 109 18.85 -14.22 3.71
N ALA A 110 18.81 -13.12 2.96
CA ALA A 110 19.99 -12.40 2.50
C ALA A 110 20.85 -11.88 3.65
N ALA A 111 20.23 -11.26 4.66
CA ALA A 111 20.94 -10.75 5.82
C ALA A 111 21.54 -11.89 6.68
N SER A 112 20.81 -13.00 6.84
CA SER A 112 21.30 -14.19 7.57
C SER A 112 22.48 -14.85 6.87
N LEU A 113 22.41 -15.00 5.54
CA LEU A 113 23.52 -15.53 4.75
C LEU A 113 24.77 -14.67 4.88
N ALA A 114 24.61 -13.34 4.78
CA ALA A 114 25.74 -12.41 4.92
C ALA A 114 26.34 -12.40 6.33
N GLU A 115 25.53 -12.55 7.38
CA GLU A 115 25.99 -12.68 8.77
C GLU A 115 26.96 -13.86 8.93
N GLU A 116 26.59 -15.00 8.32
CA GLU A 116 27.36 -16.25 8.28
C GLU A 116 28.53 -16.24 7.26
N GLY A 117 28.78 -15.11 6.60
CA GLY A 117 29.93 -14.92 5.71
C GLY A 117 29.70 -15.37 4.26
N PHE A 118 28.45 -15.60 3.84
CA PHE A 118 28.14 -15.78 2.42
C PHE A 118 28.45 -14.50 1.64
N THR A 119 29.06 -14.64 0.47
CA THR A 119 29.57 -13.51 -0.34
C THR A 119 28.62 -13.15 -1.48
N ALA A 120 28.64 -11.87 -1.89
CA ALA A 120 28.10 -11.39 -3.16
C ALA A 120 29.13 -10.48 -3.83
N ASP A 121 28.92 -10.15 -5.11
CA ASP A 121 29.76 -9.18 -5.81
C ASP A 121 29.61 -7.78 -5.15
N ASP A 122 30.72 -7.13 -4.81
CA ASP A 122 30.74 -5.83 -4.13
C ASP A 122 30.15 -4.68 -4.96
N GLN A 123 29.95 -4.91 -6.25
CA GLN A 123 29.35 -4.00 -7.22
C GLN A 123 27.96 -4.47 -7.67
N LEU A 124 27.33 -5.46 -7.02
CA LEU A 124 26.05 -5.99 -7.54
C LEU A 124 24.97 -4.92 -7.69
N LEU A 125 24.92 -3.87 -6.85
CA LEU A 125 23.90 -2.84 -7.02
C LEU A 125 24.17 -1.93 -8.23
N GLU A 126 25.41 -1.49 -8.41
CA GLU A 126 25.80 -0.37 -9.29
C GLU A 126 26.60 -0.78 -10.52
N GLY A 127 27.11 -2.01 -10.56
CA GLY A 127 27.92 -2.53 -11.65
C GLY A 127 27.16 -2.59 -12.97
N PRO A 128 27.86 -2.75 -14.11
CA PRO A 128 27.26 -2.70 -15.45
C PRO A 128 26.26 -3.85 -15.73
N LEU A 129 26.37 -4.96 -14.98
CA LEU A 129 25.42 -6.08 -14.99
C LEU A 129 24.62 -6.16 -13.67
N GLY A 130 24.67 -5.09 -12.88
CA GLY A 130 24.11 -5.00 -11.55
C GLY A 130 22.60 -4.75 -11.53
N PHE A 131 22.05 -4.72 -10.32
CA PHE A 131 20.64 -4.54 -10.03
C PHE A 131 20.07 -3.31 -10.73
N ILE A 132 20.71 -2.14 -10.57
CA ILE A 132 20.20 -0.89 -11.15
C ILE A 132 20.19 -0.99 -12.67
N ALA A 133 21.26 -1.50 -13.28
CA ALA A 133 21.35 -1.61 -14.74
C ALA A 133 20.26 -2.53 -15.31
N LEU A 134 20.06 -3.71 -14.71
CA LEU A 134 19.04 -4.68 -15.11
C LEU A 134 17.62 -4.14 -14.94
N HIS A 135 17.36 -3.39 -13.87
CA HIS A 135 16.01 -2.92 -13.53
C HIS A 135 15.64 -1.61 -14.26
N ARG A 136 16.63 -0.81 -14.64
CA ARG A 136 16.47 0.39 -15.48
C ARG A 136 16.42 0.07 -16.97
N GLY A 137 17.13 -0.98 -17.41
CA GLY A 137 17.33 -1.29 -18.83
C GLY A 137 18.44 -0.45 -19.49
N GLU A 138 19.31 0.16 -18.68
CA GLU A 138 20.43 0.99 -19.13
C GLU A 138 21.69 0.63 -18.34
N SER A 139 22.88 0.82 -18.90
CA SER A 139 24.14 0.35 -18.29
C SER A 139 24.69 1.21 -17.15
N SER A 140 24.09 2.36 -16.84
CA SER A 140 24.58 3.26 -15.80
C SER A 140 23.49 3.66 -14.80
N ALA A 141 23.87 3.70 -13.52
CA ALA A 141 23.09 4.30 -12.46
C ALA A 141 23.30 5.83 -12.47
N PRO A 142 22.24 6.66 -12.42
CA PRO A 142 22.43 8.09 -12.19
C PRO A 142 22.94 8.31 -10.76
N PRO A 143 23.68 9.41 -10.51
CA PRO A 143 24.07 9.77 -9.16
C PRO A 143 22.83 10.00 -8.31
N VAL A 144 22.83 9.47 -7.09
CA VAL A 144 21.78 9.72 -6.10
C VAL A 144 22.29 10.77 -5.10
N THR A 145 21.41 11.66 -4.67
CA THR A 145 21.72 12.82 -3.82
C THR A 145 20.89 12.81 -2.54
N ASP A 146 21.27 13.64 -1.56
CA ASP A 146 20.48 13.80 -0.33
C ASP A 146 19.04 14.32 -0.59
N ALA A 147 18.80 14.98 -1.73
CA ALA A 147 17.46 15.40 -2.13
C ALA A 147 16.52 14.21 -2.40
N ASP A 148 17.06 13.06 -2.79
CA ASP A 148 16.29 11.85 -3.12
C ASP A 148 15.70 11.17 -1.87
N VAL A 149 16.16 11.55 -0.67
CA VAL A 149 15.72 11.00 0.62
C VAL A 149 14.92 11.97 1.47
N ALA A 150 14.80 13.24 1.05
CA ALA A 150 14.19 14.33 1.83
C ALA A 150 12.67 14.18 2.10
N THR A 151 12.00 13.20 1.49
CA THR A 151 10.52 13.07 1.50
C THR A 151 10.03 11.66 1.87
N ALA A 152 10.72 10.97 2.78
CA ALA A 152 10.34 9.63 3.23
C ALA A 152 9.08 9.61 4.11
N PHE A 153 7.93 9.96 3.53
CA PHE A 153 6.64 9.80 4.16
C PHE A 153 5.88 8.61 3.58
N LEU A 154 5.13 7.93 4.44
CA LEU A 154 4.25 6.84 4.07
C LEU A 154 2.84 7.37 3.85
N ASN A 155 2.20 6.89 2.79
CA ASN A 155 0.77 7.09 2.59
C ASN A 155 0.01 5.94 3.24
N VAL A 156 -1.04 6.26 3.99
CA VAL A 156 -1.96 5.29 4.59
C VAL A 156 -3.16 5.12 3.67
N LYS A 157 -3.38 3.89 3.19
CA LYS A 157 -4.60 3.54 2.46
C LYS A 157 -5.81 3.51 3.40
N LEU A 158 -6.88 4.22 3.08
CA LEU A 158 -8.16 4.09 3.77
C LEU A 158 -9.06 3.04 3.14
N TYR A 159 -8.95 2.84 1.82
CA TYR A 159 -9.70 1.84 1.08
C TYR A 159 -8.82 0.62 0.74
N PRO A 160 -9.31 -0.63 0.87
CA PRO A 160 -8.50 -1.85 0.66
C PRO A 160 -8.33 -2.23 -0.83
N CYS A 161 -7.99 -1.25 -1.67
CA CYS A 161 -7.77 -1.35 -3.11
C CYS A 161 -6.48 -0.63 -3.56
N CYS A 162 -6.22 -0.56 -4.87
CA CYS A 162 -5.08 0.12 -5.45
C CYS A 162 -5.02 1.60 -5.03
N TYR A 163 -3.85 2.14 -4.70
CA TYR A 163 -3.74 3.53 -4.22
C TYR A 163 -4.20 4.55 -5.28
N TYR A 164 -4.05 4.20 -6.55
CA TYR A 164 -4.43 5.05 -7.69
C TYR A 164 -5.93 5.31 -7.79
N THR A 165 -6.78 4.55 -7.10
CA THR A 165 -8.22 4.84 -7.05
C THR A 165 -8.61 5.76 -5.90
N HIS A 166 -7.71 6.07 -4.96
CA HIS A 166 -8.08 6.71 -3.68
C HIS A 166 -8.52 8.15 -3.87
N ALA A 167 -7.84 8.92 -4.73
CA ALA A 167 -8.26 10.29 -5.03
C ALA A 167 -9.62 10.34 -5.72
N ALA A 168 -9.88 9.41 -6.65
CA ALA A 168 -11.18 9.28 -7.29
C ALA A 168 -12.26 8.86 -6.28
N ALA A 169 -11.96 7.91 -5.38
CA ALA A 169 -12.89 7.49 -4.33
C ALA A 169 -13.26 8.65 -3.40
N ASP A 170 -12.29 9.46 -2.96
CA ASP A 170 -12.59 10.66 -2.18
C ASP A 170 -13.44 11.66 -2.98
N ALA A 171 -13.11 11.89 -4.24
CA ALA A 171 -13.88 12.80 -5.09
C ALA A 171 -15.32 12.31 -5.33
N VAL A 172 -15.52 11.00 -5.48
CA VAL A 172 -16.87 10.39 -5.58
C VAL A 172 -17.61 10.51 -4.25
N ALA A 173 -16.95 10.33 -3.10
CA ALA A 173 -17.58 10.50 -1.80
C ALA A 173 -18.09 11.94 -1.61
N GLU A 174 -17.25 12.94 -1.92
CA GLU A 174 -17.63 14.36 -1.87
C GLU A 174 -18.75 14.69 -2.88
N LEU A 175 -18.72 14.11 -4.08
CA LEU A 175 -19.77 14.28 -5.08
C LEU A 175 -21.10 13.64 -4.64
N ARG A 176 -21.02 12.49 -3.97
CA ARG A 176 -22.18 11.79 -3.43
C ARG A 176 -22.86 12.63 -2.33
N GLU A 177 -22.07 13.27 -1.47
CA GLU A 177 -22.59 14.17 -0.43
C GLU A 177 -23.41 15.31 -1.03
N ASP A 178 -22.95 15.92 -2.13
CA ASP A 178 -23.72 16.93 -2.87
C ASP A 178 -25.03 16.39 -3.41
N LEU A 179 -24.99 15.24 -4.09
CA LEU A 179 -26.19 14.64 -4.68
C LEU A 179 -27.25 14.39 -3.60
N VAL A 180 -26.84 13.84 -2.45
CA VAL A 180 -27.74 13.60 -1.31
C VAL A 180 -28.28 14.90 -0.74
N ALA A 181 -27.43 15.94 -0.59
CA ALA A 181 -27.86 17.25 -0.10
C ALA A 181 -28.92 17.90 -1.02
N ASP A 182 -28.83 17.65 -2.33
CA ASP A 182 -29.80 18.09 -3.33
C ASP A 182 -31.02 17.17 -3.47
N GLY A 183 -31.13 16.12 -2.63
CA GLY A 183 -32.23 15.16 -2.63
C GLY A 183 -32.24 14.23 -3.84
N ILE A 184 -31.08 14.03 -4.48
CA ILE A 184 -30.89 13.15 -5.64
C ILE A 184 -30.34 11.80 -5.14
N ASP A 185 -30.92 10.70 -5.63
CA ASP A 185 -30.35 9.37 -5.42
C ASP A 185 -28.99 9.27 -6.12
N PRO A 186 -27.88 9.04 -5.41
CA PRO A 186 -26.55 8.96 -6.02
C PRO A 186 -26.43 7.87 -7.10
N THR A 187 -27.28 6.85 -7.06
CA THR A 187 -27.26 5.75 -8.03
C THR A 187 -28.09 6.03 -9.29
N SER A 188 -28.90 7.10 -9.31
CA SER A 188 -29.76 7.45 -10.44
C SER A 188 -29.07 8.32 -11.51
N ILE A 189 -27.74 8.29 -11.57
CA ILE A 189 -26.96 9.03 -12.55
C ILE A 189 -27.06 8.38 -13.94
N ALA A 190 -26.99 9.18 -15.00
CA ALA A 190 -26.89 8.69 -16.37
C ALA A 190 -25.45 8.22 -16.70
N SER A 191 -24.43 8.89 -16.16
CA SER A 191 -23.03 8.50 -16.32
C SER A 191 -22.12 9.10 -15.25
N LEU A 192 -20.99 8.42 -15.00
CA LEU A 192 -19.87 8.92 -14.19
C LEU A 192 -18.58 8.83 -15.01
N HIS A 193 -17.90 9.95 -15.16
CA HIS A 193 -16.59 10.00 -15.82
C HIS A 193 -15.49 10.31 -14.81
N VAL A 194 -14.44 9.48 -14.78
CA VAL A 194 -13.26 9.67 -13.93
C VAL A 194 -12.05 10.02 -14.79
N THR A 195 -11.49 11.20 -14.61
CA THR A 195 -10.25 11.64 -15.27
C THR A 195 -9.12 11.72 -14.27
N VAL A 196 -7.95 11.15 -14.61
CA VAL A 196 -6.73 11.20 -13.78
C VAL A 196 -5.54 11.69 -14.61
N GLN A 197 -4.42 11.98 -13.95
CA GLN A 197 -3.17 12.29 -14.64
C GLN A 197 -2.64 11.12 -15.49
N PRO A 198 -1.76 11.36 -16.48
CA PRO A 198 -1.14 10.30 -17.26
C PRO A 198 -0.36 9.29 -16.40
N GLY A 199 -0.51 8.00 -16.71
CA GLY A 199 -0.03 6.89 -15.90
C GLY A 199 -0.87 6.61 -14.64
N GLY A 200 -1.91 7.40 -14.38
CA GLY A 200 -2.84 7.23 -13.27
C GLY A 200 -3.68 5.95 -13.35
N LEU A 201 -3.81 5.35 -14.54
CA LEU A 201 -4.53 4.11 -14.77
C LEU A 201 -3.61 2.89 -14.94
N ALA A 202 -2.28 3.08 -14.92
CA ALA A 202 -1.31 2.02 -15.17
C ALA A 202 -1.57 0.74 -14.33
N PRO A 203 -1.84 0.78 -13.01
CA PRO A 203 -2.13 -0.45 -12.25
C PRO A 203 -3.57 -0.97 -12.40
N LEU A 204 -4.46 -0.23 -13.05
CA LEU A 204 -5.91 -0.44 -13.02
C LEU A 204 -6.40 -1.23 -14.25
N ILE A 205 -5.88 -2.44 -14.37
CA ILE A 205 -5.96 -3.28 -15.58
C ILE A 205 -7.27 -4.10 -15.70
N HIS A 206 -8.18 -3.99 -14.74
CA HIS A 206 -9.43 -4.77 -14.69
C HIS A 206 -10.66 -3.86 -14.77
N PRO A 207 -11.02 -3.33 -15.96
CA PRO A 207 -12.15 -2.39 -16.10
C PRO A 207 -13.52 -3.02 -15.81
N ARG A 208 -13.63 -4.35 -15.95
CA ARG A 208 -14.81 -5.17 -15.68
C ARG A 208 -14.37 -6.36 -14.83
N PRO A 209 -14.11 -6.14 -13.52
CA PRO A 209 -13.57 -7.18 -12.65
C PRO A 209 -14.61 -8.28 -12.43
N VAL A 210 -14.18 -9.53 -12.47
CA VAL A 210 -15.06 -10.69 -12.23
C VAL A 210 -15.01 -11.23 -10.80
N ASP A 211 -14.06 -10.73 -9.99
CA ASP A 211 -13.88 -11.11 -8.60
C ASP A 211 -13.31 -9.95 -7.76
N GLY A 212 -13.29 -10.16 -6.45
CA GLY A 212 -12.76 -9.20 -5.47
C GLY A 212 -11.30 -8.81 -5.66
N THR A 213 -10.47 -9.72 -6.18
CA THR A 213 -9.04 -9.47 -6.36
C THR A 213 -8.83 -8.54 -7.55
N GLN A 214 -9.55 -8.76 -8.66
CA GLN A 214 -9.57 -7.87 -9.81
C GLN A 214 -10.21 -6.52 -9.46
N ALA A 215 -11.30 -6.52 -8.68
CA ALA A 215 -12.02 -5.31 -8.27
C ALA A 215 -11.12 -4.31 -7.53
N LYS A 216 -10.12 -4.78 -6.78
CA LYS A 216 -9.09 -3.93 -6.13
C LYS A 216 -8.23 -3.14 -7.13
N PHE A 217 -8.23 -3.50 -8.41
CA PHE A 217 -7.48 -2.85 -9.49
C PHE A 217 -8.42 -2.38 -10.61
N SER A 218 -9.64 -1.97 -10.24
CA SER A 218 -10.63 -1.40 -11.16
C SER A 218 -11.01 0.00 -10.68
N MET A 219 -10.81 1.02 -11.52
CA MET A 219 -11.25 2.39 -11.20
C MET A 219 -12.78 2.45 -11.16
N GLU A 220 -13.40 1.84 -12.16
CA GLU A 220 -14.83 1.83 -12.39
C GLU A 220 -15.56 1.19 -11.21
N TYR A 221 -15.07 0.03 -10.76
CA TYR A 221 -15.64 -0.64 -9.60
C TYR A 221 -15.56 0.20 -8.33
N VAL A 222 -14.38 0.76 -8.03
CA VAL A 222 -14.19 1.54 -6.80
C VAL A 222 -15.06 2.79 -6.82
N ALA A 223 -15.16 3.46 -7.96
CA ALA A 223 -16.03 4.63 -8.13
C ALA A 223 -17.52 4.25 -7.99
N ALA A 224 -17.97 3.17 -8.64
CA ALA A 224 -19.35 2.69 -8.53
C ALA A 224 -19.70 2.27 -7.09
N ALA A 225 -18.82 1.51 -6.41
CA ALA A 225 -19.03 1.07 -5.04
C ALA A 225 -19.09 2.25 -4.07
N MET A 226 -18.18 3.22 -4.21
CA MET A 226 -18.21 4.44 -3.40
C MET A 226 -19.50 5.23 -3.62
N LEU A 227 -19.96 5.36 -4.88
CA LEU A 227 -21.17 6.10 -5.19
C LEU A 227 -22.43 5.41 -4.63
N ALA A 228 -22.53 4.09 -4.80
CA ALA A 228 -23.67 3.30 -4.33
C ALA A 228 -23.73 3.23 -2.80
N ASP A 229 -22.63 2.80 -2.17
CA ASP A 229 -22.64 2.44 -0.75
C ASP A 229 -22.18 3.61 0.15
N GLY A 230 -21.58 4.66 -0.41
CA GLY A 230 -20.98 5.75 0.35
C GLY A 230 -19.69 5.37 1.10
N ALA A 231 -19.22 4.13 0.94
CA ALA A 231 -18.01 3.62 1.56
C ALA A 231 -17.40 2.50 0.71
N VAL A 232 -16.07 2.35 0.80
CA VAL A 232 -15.34 1.22 0.21
C VAL A 232 -14.57 0.53 1.33
N THR A 233 -15.09 -0.61 1.77
CA THR A 233 -14.59 -1.38 2.92
C THR A 233 -14.00 -2.71 2.47
N LEU A 234 -13.61 -3.58 3.41
CA LEU A 234 -13.20 -4.95 3.08
C LEU A 234 -14.34 -5.75 2.45
N ALA A 235 -15.56 -5.60 3.00
CA ALA A 235 -16.77 -6.25 2.49
C ALA A 235 -17.12 -5.85 1.05
N SER A 236 -16.72 -4.64 0.62
CA SER A 236 -16.90 -4.17 -0.75
C SER A 236 -16.14 -5.02 -1.78
N PHE A 237 -15.25 -5.92 -1.39
CA PHE A 237 -14.53 -6.81 -2.33
C PHE A 237 -14.90 -8.28 -2.16
N GLU A 238 -15.95 -8.59 -1.38
CA GLU A 238 -16.46 -9.96 -1.30
C GLU A 238 -17.19 -10.36 -2.60
N PRO A 239 -17.19 -11.66 -2.96
CA PRO A 239 -17.78 -12.13 -4.22
C PRO A 239 -19.22 -11.64 -4.45
N ASP A 240 -20.06 -11.70 -3.42
CA ASP A 240 -21.46 -11.27 -3.50
C ASP A 240 -21.60 -9.76 -3.68
N SER A 241 -20.74 -8.97 -3.02
CA SER A 241 -20.69 -7.52 -3.21
C SER A 241 -20.29 -7.16 -4.62
N VAL A 242 -19.28 -7.84 -5.17
CA VAL A 242 -18.81 -7.61 -6.54
C VAL A 242 -19.87 -8.00 -7.55
N ALA A 243 -20.52 -9.16 -7.38
CA ALA A 243 -21.53 -9.67 -8.30
C ALA A 243 -22.91 -9.01 -8.16
N ARG A 244 -23.11 -8.12 -7.19
CA ARG A 244 -24.40 -7.47 -6.90
C ARG A 244 -24.96 -6.79 -8.17
N PRO A 245 -26.16 -7.18 -8.67
CA PRO A 245 -26.69 -6.69 -9.93
C PRO A 245 -26.77 -5.17 -10.05
N ALA A 246 -27.31 -4.49 -9.02
CA ALA A 246 -27.41 -3.03 -9.02
C ALA A 246 -26.03 -2.33 -9.10
N LEU A 247 -24.98 -2.94 -8.52
CA LEU A 247 -23.63 -2.39 -8.63
C LEU A 247 -23.04 -2.62 -10.03
N GLN A 248 -23.34 -3.77 -10.66
CA GLN A 248 -22.93 -4.06 -12.03
C GLN A 248 -23.59 -3.13 -13.04
N ASP A 249 -24.87 -2.81 -12.85
CA ASP A 249 -25.59 -1.82 -13.67
C ASP A 249 -24.96 -0.44 -13.54
N LEU A 250 -24.66 0.00 -12.31
CA LEU A 250 -23.98 1.27 -12.06
C LEU A 250 -22.57 1.29 -12.64
N LEU A 251 -21.81 0.20 -12.48
CA LEU A 251 -20.46 0.05 -13.03
C LEU A 251 -20.43 0.21 -14.55
N ALA A 252 -21.48 -0.21 -15.25
CA ALA A 252 -21.61 -0.05 -16.69
C ALA A 252 -21.69 1.42 -17.13
N THR A 253 -22.13 2.33 -16.26
CA THR A 253 -22.21 3.78 -16.54
C THR A 253 -20.93 4.54 -16.21
N VAL A 254 -19.95 3.87 -15.59
CA VAL A 254 -18.66 4.47 -15.22
C VAL A 254 -17.63 4.32 -16.34
N THR A 255 -17.01 5.43 -16.70
CA THR A 255 -15.90 5.50 -17.67
C THR A 255 -14.69 6.19 -17.05
N LYS A 256 -13.50 5.93 -17.61
CA LYS A 256 -12.25 6.51 -17.13
C LYS A 256 -11.38 7.00 -18.29
N ALA A 257 -10.57 8.03 -18.04
CA ALA A 257 -9.57 8.54 -18.97
C ALA A 257 -8.35 9.11 -18.24
N GLU A 258 -7.26 9.25 -18.98
CA GLU A 258 -6.11 10.04 -18.55
C GLU A 258 -6.07 11.36 -19.33
N ALA A 259 -5.70 12.45 -18.68
CA ALA A 259 -5.48 13.73 -19.34
C ALA A 259 -4.34 14.50 -18.67
N GLU A 260 -3.50 15.16 -19.48
CA GLU A 260 -2.45 16.04 -18.94
C GLU A 260 -3.05 17.24 -18.21
N VAL A 261 -4.12 17.81 -18.75
CA VAL A 261 -4.82 18.95 -18.16
C VAL A 261 -6.10 18.45 -17.48
N PRO A 262 -6.29 18.73 -16.17
CA PRO A 262 -7.52 18.41 -15.48
C PRO A 262 -8.74 19.07 -16.15
N PRO A 263 -9.85 18.35 -16.36
CA PRO A 263 -11.04 18.92 -16.99
C PRO A 263 -11.77 19.94 -16.11
N VAL A 264 -11.46 19.98 -14.80
CA VAL A 264 -12.01 20.93 -13.84
C VAL A 264 -10.88 21.42 -12.91
N GLY A 265 -10.92 22.70 -12.56
CA GLY A 265 -9.94 23.34 -11.66
C GLY A 265 -8.67 23.82 -12.37
N PRO A 266 -7.60 24.13 -11.61
CA PRO A 266 -6.33 24.63 -12.16
C PRO A 266 -5.68 23.68 -13.17
N ALA A 267 -5.01 24.22 -14.20
CA ALA A 267 -4.31 23.37 -15.18
C ALA A 267 -3.10 22.66 -14.56
N GLU A 268 -2.44 23.32 -13.59
CA GLU A 268 -1.24 22.82 -12.95
C GLU A 268 -1.53 21.76 -11.88
N TRP A 269 -0.66 20.76 -11.81
CA TRP A 269 -0.63 19.73 -10.77
C TRP A 269 0.82 19.25 -10.56
N THR A 270 1.12 18.71 -9.36
CA THR A 270 2.51 18.32 -9.00
C THR A 270 2.68 16.83 -8.72
N ALA A 271 1.63 16.13 -8.27
CA ALA A 271 1.73 14.70 -7.92
C ALA A 271 0.47 13.89 -8.28
N GLY A 272 -0.24 14.37 -9.29
CA GLY A 272 -1.47 13.77 -9.80
C GLY A 272 -2.74 14.47 -9.32
N TYR A 273 -3.86 13.98 -9.86
CA TYR A 273 -5.20 14.43 -9.54
C TYR A 273 -6.23 13.35 -9.92
N ALA A 274 -7.42 13.45 -9.35
CA ALA A 274 -8.61 12.81 -9.89
C ALA A 274 -9.74 13.83 -9.99
N VAL A 275 -10.37 13.90 -11.16
CA VAL A 275 -11.60 14.63 -11.39
C VAL A 275 -12.71 13.63 -11.68
N VAL A 276 -13.85 13.78 -11.02
CA VAL A 276 -15.04 12.99 -11.28
C VAL A 276 -16.16 13.91 -11.73
N VAL A 277 -16.89 13.49 -12.76
CA VAL A 277 -18.05 14.23 -13.30
C VAL A 277 -19.22 13.26 -13.44
N ALA A 278 -20.28 13.50 -12.67
CA ALA A 278 -21.54 12.77 -12.79
C ALA A 278 -22.52 13.58 -13.64
N THR A 279 -23.23 12.92 -14.56
CA THR A 279 -24.31 13.51 -15.36
C THR A 279 -25.63 12.86 -14.99
N LEU A 280 -26.66 13.65 -14.73
CA LEU A 280 -28.02 13.17 -14.48
C LEU A 280 -28.79 12.96 -15.80
N ALA A 281 -29.92 12.27 -15.73
CA ALA A 281 -30.80 12.07 -16.89
C ALA A 281 -31.37 13.37 -17.47
N ASP A 282 -31.50 14.41 -16.65
CA ASP A 282 -31.95 15.76 -17.06
C ASP A 282 -30.81 16.63 -17.65
N GLY A 283 -29.58 16.10 -17.72
CA GLY A 283 -28.40 16.78 -18.24
C GLY A 283 -27.64 17.65 -17.23
N ARG A 284 -28.13 17.81 -15.99
CA ARG A 284 -27.34 18.46 -14.93
C ARG A 284 -26.07 17.68 -14.64
N THR A 285 -25.02 18.39 -14.25
CA THR A 285 -23.72 17.80 -13.95
C THR A 285 -23.22 18.20 -12.58
N PHE A 286 -22.55 17.27 -11.92
CA PHE A 286 -21.87 17.46 -10.64
C PHE A 286 -20.42 17.07 -10.83
N SER A 287 -19.49 17.83 -10.25
CA SER A 287 -18.07 17.51 -10.38
C SER A 287 -17.30 17.73 -9.09
N ARG A 288 -16.26 16.93 -8.90
CA ARG A 288 -15.30 17.05 -7.80
C ARG A 288 -13.89 16.76 -8.26
N ARG A 289 -12.92 17.44 -7.64
CA ARG A 289 -11.49 17.25 -7.87
C ARG A 289 -10.78 17.01 -6.56
N VAL A 290 -9.94 15.98 -6.53
CA VAL A 290 -9.05 15.67 -5.41
C VAL A 290 -7.63 15.48 -5.93
N ASP A 291 -6.69 16.30 -5.46
CA ASP A 291 -5.28 16.22 -5.85
C ASP A 291 -4.49 15.25 -4.96
N ARG A 292 -4.86 15.19 -3.67
CA ARG A 292 -4.24 14.29 -2.69
C ARG A 292 -5.34 13.59 -1.88
N PRO A 293 -5.41 12.25 -1.92
CA PRO A 293 -6.40 11.53 -1.13
C PRO A 293 -6.12 11.66 0.36
N ARG A 294 -7.13 11.44 1.18
CA ARG A 294 -7.00 11.27 2.64
C ARG A 294 -6.04 10.11 2.93
N GLY A 295 -5.22 10.29 3.96
CA GLY A 295 -4.14 9.35 4.30
C GLY A 295 -2.87 9.53 3.46
N HIS A 296 -2.87 10.41 2.46
CA HIS A 296 -1.62 10.89 1.87
C HIS A 296 -0.75 11.56 2.94
N ALA A 297 0.57 11.50 2.81
CA ALA A 297 1.53 12.08 3.75
C ALA A 297 1.28 13.56 4.11
N THR A 298 0.83 14.36 3.14
CA THR A 298 0.48 15.78 3.31
C THR A 298 -1.00 16.01 3.67
N ARG A 299 -1.79 14.94 3.78
CA ARG A 299 -3.20 14.94 4.21
C ARG A 299 -3.42 13.74 5.15
N PRO A 300 -2.66 13.65 6.26
CA PRO A 300 -2.70 12.51 7.15
C PRO A 300 -4.07 12.38 7.83
N VAL A 301 -4.35 11.19 8.35
CA VAL A 301 -5.52 10.94 9.21
C VAL A 301 -5.09 10.87 10.67
N ASP A 302 -6.04 11.08 11.57
CA ASP A 302 -5.80 11.00 13.02
C ASP A 302 -5.75 9.56 13.53
N ASP A 303 -5.26 9.39 14.76
CA ASP A 303 -5.15 8.08 15.42
C ASP A 303 -6.51 7.41 15.62
N ALA A 304 -7.58 8.20 15.78
CA ALA A 304 -8.94 7.68 15.87
C ALA A 304 -9.35 6.97 14.57
N THR A 305 -9.08 7.59 13.42
CA THR A 305 -9.30 6.97 12.10
C THR A 305 -8.43 5.73 11.91
N LEU A 306 -7.17 5.76 12.34
CA LEU A 306 -6.27 4.61 12.29
C LEU A 306 -6.76 3.46 13.17
N ARG A 307 -7.31 3.76 14.36
CA ARG A 307 -7.90 2.78 15.28
C ARG A 307 -9.14 2.13 14.68
N THR A 308 -10.08 2.91 14.15
CA THR A 308 -11.26 2.36 13.45
C THR A 308 -10.83 1.40 12.34
N LYS A 309 -9.87 1.82 11.51
CA LYS A 309 -9.32 0.97 10.46
C LYS A 309 -8.67 -0.31 11.01
N PHE A 310 -7.93 -0.22 12.11
CA PHE A 310 -7.30 -1.38 12.76
C PHE A 310 -8.36 -2.38 13.24
N ASP A 311 -9.41 -1.89 13.91
CA ASP A 311 -10.51 -2.72 14.41
C ASP A 311 -11.32 -3.36 13.27
N ASP A 312 -11.55 -2.64 12.17
CA ASP A 312 -12.19 -3.18 10.96
C ASP A 312 -11.36 -4.32 10.35
N CYS A 313 -10.03 -4.17 10.31
CA CYS A 313 -9.13 -5.22 9.82
C CYS A 313 -9.14 -6.47 10.71
N LEU A 314 -9.22 -6.30 12.04
CA LEU A 314 -9.34 -7.44 12.96
C LEU A 314 -10.69 -8.14 12.77
N THR A 315 -11.77 -7.38 12.72
CA THR A 315 -13.13 -7.91 12.53
C THR A 315 -13.22 -8.73 11.25
N ALA A 316 -12.69 -8.20 10.14
CA ALA A 316 -12.66 -8.91 8.86
C ALA A 316 -11.78 -10.17 8.87
N ALA A 317 -10.79 -10.26 9.77
CA ALA A 317 -9.97 -11.45 9.97
C ALA A 317 -10.62 -12.49 10.90
N GLY A 318 -11.86 -12.26 11.34
CA GLY A 318 -12.55 -13.09 12.33
C GLY A 318 -11.97 -12.95 13.73
N LEU A 319 -11.37 -11.80 14.05
CA LEU A 319 -10.80 -11.49 15.36
C LEU A 319 -11.70 -10.48 16.08
N PRO A 320 -11.78 -10.52 17.42
CA PRO A 320 -12.53 -9.52 18.17
C PRO A 320 -11.95 -8.12 17.89
N GLY A 321 -12.80 -7.19 17.44
CA GLY A 321 -12.45 -5.78 17.32
C GLY A 321 -12.36 -5.10 18.69
N GLY A 322 -11.51 -4.08 18.83
CA GLY A 322 -11.36 -3.32 20.07
C GLY A 322 -12.46 -2.29 20.33
N SER A 323 -13.52 -2.27 19.51
CA SER A 323 -14.48 -1.17 19.40
C SER A 323 -15.63 -1.20 20.40
N THR A 324 -15.54 -1.94 21.52
CA THR A 324 -16.44 -1.65 22.65
C THR A 324 -15.88 -0.44 23.40
N PRO A 325 -16.49 0.76 23.32
CA PRO A 325 -15.95 1.95 23.96
C PRO A 325 -15.95 1.72 25.48
N GLY A 326 -14.76 1.58 26.08
CA GLY A 326 -14.58 1.34 27.52
C GLY A 326 -13.70 0.15 27.90
N ASP A 327 -13.41 -0.78 26.98
CA ASP A 327 -12.51 -1.90 27.28
C ASP A 327 -11.05 -1.60 26.87
N ALA A 328 -10.47 -0.62 27.55
CA ALA A 328 -9.04 -0.31 27.47
C ALA A 328 -8.13 -1.49 27.92
N SER A 329 -8.73 -2.58 28.44
CA SER A 329 -8.03 -3.79 28.86
C SER A 329 -8.04 -4.92 27.82
N SER A 330 -8.73 -4.77 26.69
CA SER A 330 -8.77 -5.82 25.66
C SER A 330 -7.41 -5.99 24.96
N ALA A 331 -7.06 -7.22 24.60
CA ALA A 331 -5.81 -7.54 23.91
C ALA A 331 -5.62 -6.76 22.58
N PRO A 332 -6.65 -6.57 21.73
CA PRO A 332 -6.57 -5.72 20.54
C PRO A 332 -6.24 -4.26 20.85
N SER A 333 -6.89 -3.67 21.86
CA SER A 333 -6.65 -2.28 22.23
C SER A 333 -5.22 -2.09 22.73
N ALA A 334 -4.75 -2.99 23.58
CA ALA A 334 -3.39 -2.95 24.10
C ALA A 334 -2.33 -3.20 23.02
N LEU A 335 -2.65 -3.97 21.96
CA LEU A 335 -1.79 -4.12 20.79
C LEU A 335 -1.72 -2.82 19.99
N PHE A 336 -2.86 -2.16 19.74
CA PHE A 336 -2.87 -0.87 19.03
C PHE A 336 -2.01 0.19 19.76
N ASP A 337 -2.20 0.33 21.07
CA ASP A 337 -1.46 1.32 21.86
C ASP A 337 0.06 1.03 21.86
N ALA A 338 0.44 -0.25 21.93
CA ALA A 338 1.84 -0.67 21.83
C ALA A 338 2.45 -0.41 20.44
N LEU A 339 1.64 -0.46 19.36
CA LEU A 339 2.09 -0.14 18.01
C LEU A 339 2.26 1.38 17.80
N VAL A 340 1.36 2.20 18.35
CA VAL A 340 1.47 3.67 18.30
C VAL A 340 2.71 4.14 19.05
N THR A 341 2.98 3.53 20.21
CA THR A 341 4.15 3.85 21.06
C THR A 341 5.30 2.88 20.84
N ILE A 342 5.42 2.29 19.64
CA ILE A 342 6.39 1.20 19.40
C ILE A 342 7.82 1.64 19.68
N ALA A 343 8.18 2.89 19.40
CA ALA A 343 9.53 3.42 19.65
C ALA A 343 9.92 3.40 21.13
N ASP A 344 8.95 3.51 22.03
CA ASP A 344 9.15 3.54 23.48
C ASP A 344 9.23 2.14 24.10
N GLN A 345 8.94 1.10 23.32
CA GLN A 345 8.99 -0.29 23.79
C GLN A 345 10.44 -0.71 24.03
N ARG A 346 10.73 -1.22 25.22
CA ARG A 346 12.07 -1.73 25.56
C ARG A 346 12.51 -2.88 24.67
N SER A 347 11.55 -3.68 24.20
CA SER A 347 11.78 -4.76 23.25
C SER A 347 10.56 -4.99 22.38
N VAL A 348 10.76 -5.19 21.08
CA VAL A 348 9.67 -5.55 20.16
C VAL A 348 9.15 -6.97 20.36
N SER A 349 9.83 -7.81 21.15
CA SER A 349 9.33 -9.13 21.55
C SER A 349 7.99 -9.02 22.32
N GLU A 350 7.80 -7.95 23.10
CA GLU A 350 6.54 -7.70 23.82
C GLU A 350 5.40 -7.39 22.82
N VAL A 351 5.69 -6.63 21.76
CA VAL A 351 4.73 -6.34 20.67
C VAL A 351 4.41 -7.62 19.91
N ALA A 352 5.41 -8.44 19.57
CA ALA A 352 5.21 -9.72 18.91
C ALA A 352 4.33 -10.66 19.74
N GLN A 353 4.53 -10.72 21.05
CA GLN A 353 3.69 -11.50 21.97
C GLN A 353 2.23 -11.01 21.99
N ARG A 354 2.00 -9.69 21.96
CA ARG A 354 0.65 -9.12 21.86
C ARG A 354 -0.02 -9.52 20.55
N ILE A 355 0.71 -9.52 19.43
CA ILE A 355 0.21 -10.02 18.15
C ILE A 355 -0.22 -11.48 18.29
N THR A 356 0.64 -12.35 18.84
CA THR A 356 0.30 -13.77 19.08
C THR A 356 -0.93 -13.93 19.96
N THR A 357 -1.07 -13.10 21.00
CA THR A 357 -2.23 -13.14 21.91
C THR A 357 -3.52 -12.78 21.19
N VAL A 358 -3.52 -11.72 20.38
CA VAL A 358 -4.69 -11.34 19.57
C VAL A 358 -5.05 -12.45 18.57
N LEU A 359 -4.05 -13.06 17.92
CA LEU A 359 -4.26 -14.14 16.98
C LEU A 359 -4.76 -15.44 17.65
N ALA A 360 -4.34 -15.73 18.87
CA ALA A 360 -4.78 -16.91 19.62
C ALA A 360 -6.28 -16.86 19.94
N GLY A 361 -6.87 -15.67 20.14
CA GLY A 361 -8.31 -15.50 20.33
C GLY A 361 -9.16 -16.04 19.18
N ARG A 362 -8.58 -16.23 17.99
CA ARG A 362 -9.23 -16.90 16.85
C ARG A 362 -9.42 -18.40 17.08
N ALA A 363 -8.42 -19.07 17.65
CA ALA A 363 -8.45 -20.51 17.88
C ALA A 363 -9.51 -20.88 18.92
N ASP A 364 -9.71 -20.04 19.93
CA ASP A 364 -10.75 -20.23 20.95
C ASP A 364 -12.17 -20.01 20.39
N GLN A 365 -12.34 -19.09 19.42
CA GLN A 365 -13.61 -18.88 18.73
C GLN A 365 -13.94 -19.98 17.72
N GLU A 366 -12.95 -20.45 16.96
CA GLU A 366 -13.11 -21.57 16.02
C GLU A 366 -13.36 -22.90 16.75
N ALA A 367 -12.85 -23.08 17.97
CA ALA A 367 -13.11 -24.27 18.81
C ALA A 367 -14.46 -24.23 19.56
N ALA A 368 -15.10 -23.06 19.67
CA ALA A 368 -16.38 -22.87 20.36
C ALA A 368 -17.61 -22.95 19.42
N GLN A 369 -17.39 -23.02 18.11
CA GLN A 369 -18.42 -23.18 17.07
C GLN A 369 -18.56 -24.63 16.62
#